data_AF-A2E114-F1
#
_entry.id   AF-A2E114-F1
#
_cell.length_a   1.000
_cell.length_b   1.000
_cell.length_c   1.000
_cell.angle_alpha   90.00
_cell.angle_beta   90.00
_cell.angle_gamma   90.00
#
_symmetry.space_group_name_H-M   'P 1'
#
loop_
_entity.id
_entity.type
_entity.pdbx_description
1 polymer ?
#
loop_
_entity_poly.entity_id
_entity_poly.type
_entity_poly.pdbx_seq_one_letter_code
_entity_poly.pdbx_strand_id
1 'polypeptide(L)'
;MNDLSNDDRNPLVTEIEIKNGFCSKVRSYSNIYKTLLQAFILVCVHTLTGISLILTNAKRPALPLLPDTIQNIIPYMPFEKYVNVLMVILIGSETIIIAFDPRRCFIYRRTLAVYSILSFLRILTTTSTFLPDPSPNCPAIHDTTVEISVSNIMKSLFGGLTCGDMIFSGHTMGFLFPGLVQHHFFNKKLGIIYLILGYIGSFSLIITRFHYTVDVLLSIILTTTIWFTYQMLCEHPCLAKSLPTCLYRYFNFMEWSEMDEDLN
;
A
#
# COMPACT_ATOMS: atom_id res chain seq x y z
N MET A 1 53.07 -9.39 22.77
CA MET A 1 53.18 -7.95 22.46
C MET A 1 52.28 -7.71 21.27
N ASN A 2 51.12 -7.14 21.58
CA ASN A 2 50.06 -6.61 20.73
C ASN A 2 49.33 -7.58 19.78
N ASP A 3 48.23 -8.13 20.31
CA ASP A 3 46.97 -8.33 19.58
C ASP A 3 46.69 -7.07 18.75
N LEU A 4 46.68 -7.22 17.43
CA LEU A 4 46.16 -6.20 16.53
C LEU A 4 44.65 -6.16 16.70
N SER A 5 44.21 -5.16 17.44
CA SER A 5 42.83 -4.75 17.61
C SER A 5 42.11 -4.69 16.26
N ASN A 6 40.93 -5.32 16.23
CA ASN A 6 39.97 -5.38 15.13
C ASN A 6 39.34 -4.01 14.79
N ASP A 7 39.97 -2.90 15.17
CA ASP A 7 39.37 -1.58 15.38
C ASP A 7 39.72 -0.53 14.31
N ASP A 8 40.58 -0.87 13.33
CA ASP A 8 40.95 0.00 12.20
C ASP A 8 40.29 -0.40 10.87
N ARG A 9 39.15 -1.10 10.90
CA ARG A 9 38.41 -1.39 9.66
C ARG A 9 37.65 -0.15 9.21
N ASN A 10 37.89 0.27 7.97
CA ASN A 10 37.20 1.39 7.34
C ASN A 10 35.68 1.20 7.48
N PRO A 11 34.93 2.17 8.05
CA PRO A 11 33.48 2.06 8.28
C PRO A 11 32.71 1.67 7.02
N LEU A 12 33.14 2.14 5.85
CA LEU A 12 32.55 1.78 4.55
C LEU A 12 32.72 0.30 4.22
N VAL A 13 33.85 -0.31 4.58
CA VAL A 13 34.11 -1.74 4.34
C VAL A 13 33.23 -2.58 5.26
N THR A 14 33.09 -2.19 6.53
CA THR A 14 32.20 -2.85 7.48
C THR A 14 30.73 -2.73 7.05
N GLU A 15 30.30 -1.56 6.58
CA GLU A 15 28.95 -1.34 6.08
C GLU A 15 28.66 -2.17 4.80
N ILE A 16 29.63 -2.27 3.89
CA ILE A 16 29.52 -3.11 2.68
C ILE A 16 29.47 -4.60 3.04
N GLU A 17 30.30 -5.06 3.98
CA GLU A 17 30.29 -6.46 4.45
C GLU A 17 28.98 -6.81 5.15
N ILE A 18 28.47 -5.93 6.03
CA ILE A 18 27.17 -6.09 6.70
C ILE A 18 26.05 -6.15 5.66
N LYS A 19 26.06 -5.24 4.68
CA LYS A 19 25.05 -5.19 3.62
C LYS A 19 25.09 -6.42 2.72
N ASN A 20 26.28 -6.92 2.39
CA ASN A 20 26.46 -8.14 1.60
C ASN A 20 26.02 -9.38 2.38
N GLY A 21 26.38 -9.47 3.67
CA GLY A 21 25.95 -10.53 4.58
C GLY A 21 24.42 -10.53 4.76
N PHE A 22 23.83 -9.36 5.00
CA PHE A 22 22.38 -9.17 5.08
C PHE A 22 21.68 -9.58 3.78
N CYS A 23 22.20 -9.16 2.61
CA CYS A 23 21.62 -9.51 1.31
C CYS A 23 21.71 -11.03 1.02
N SER A 24 22.80 -11.68 1.43
CA SER A 24 22.95 -13.14 1.37
C SER A 24 21.94 -13.84 2.29
N LYS A 25 21.78 -13.38 3.52
CA LYS A 25 20.79 -13.89 4.49
C LYS A 25 19.36 -13.75 3.94
N VAL A 26 18.98 -12.55 3.47
CA VAL A 26 17.65 -12.29 2.88
C VAL A 26 17.35 -13.19 1.68
N ARG A 27 18.35 -13.57 0.89
CA ARG A 27 18.18 -14.51 -0.24
C ARG A 27 17.87 -15.95 0.22
N SER A 28 18.30 -16.32 1.43
CA SER A 28 17.98 -17.60 2.08
C SER A 28 16.56 -17.61 2.69
N TYR A 29 16.07 -16.45 3.13
CA TYR A 29 14.78 -16.31 3.83
C TYR A 29 13.59 -16.16 2.89
N SER A 30 13.01 -17.29 2.51
CA SER A 30 11.76 -17.35 1.73
C SER A 30 10.77 -18.34 2.36
N ASN A 31 10.22 -17.99 3.52
CA ASN A 31 9.15 -18.78 4.13
C ASN A 31 7.80 -18.52 3.44
N ILE A 32 7.40 -19.49 2.61
CA ILE A 32 6.15 -19.43 1.86
C ILE A 32 4.93 -19.41 2.79
N TYR A 33 4.95 -20.10 3.93
CA TYR A 33 3.80 -20.18 4.84
C TYR A 33 3.46 -18.82 5.45
N LYS A 34 4.47 -18.05 5.86
CA LYS A 34 4.25 -16.67 6.35
C LYS A 34 3.72 -15.74 5.27
N THR A 35 4.15 -15.96 4.02
CA THR A 35 3.64 -15.21 2.86
C THR A 35 2.19 -15.57 2.57
N LEU A 36 1.84 -16.86 2.62
CA LEU A 36 0.46 -17.34 2.46
C LEU A 36 -0.46 -16.84 3.57
N LEU A 37 0.01 -16.81 4.82
CA LEU A 37 -0.72 -16.22 5.94
C LEU A 37 -1.02 -14.74 5.68
N GLN A 38 -0.03 -13.98 5.21
CA GLN A 38 -0.23 -12.57 4.90
C GLN A 38 -1.18 -12.37 3.70
N ALA A 39 -1.08 -13.22 2.69
CA ALA A 39 -2.02 -13.22 1.55
C ALA A 39 -3.45 -13.52 2.01
N PHE A 40 -3.64 -14.47 2.94
CA PHE A 40 -4.95 -14.74 3.54
C PHE A 40 -5.50 -13.53 4.30
N ILE A 41 -4.68 -12.89 5.14
CA ILE A 41 -5.06 -11.64 5.85
C ILE A 41 -5.49 -10.58 4.84
N LEU A 42 -4.73 -10.39 3.76
CA LEU A 42 -5.09 -9.45 2.70
C LEU A 42 -6.44 -9.80 2.06
N VAL A 43 -6.71 -11.05 1.72
CA VAL A 43 -8.00 -11.47 1.13
C VAL A 43 -9.15 -11.16 2.07
N CYS A 44 -9.01 -11.43 3.37
CA CYS A 44 -10.02 -11.07 4.37
C CYS A 44 -10.26 -9.55 4.41
N VAL A 45 -9.19 -8.76 4.50
CA VAL A 45 -9.28 -7.29 4.53
C VAL A 45 -9.86 -6.75 3.21
N HIS A 46 -9.50 -7.30 2.06
CA HIS A 46 -10.07 -6.87 0.79
C HIS A 46 -11.53 -7.26 0.62
N THR A 47 -11.96 -8.39 1.16
CA THR A 47 -13.39 -8.74 1.21
C THR A 47 -14.16 -7.71 2.03
N LEU A 48 -13.64 -7.32 3.20
CA LEU A 48 -14.22 -6.25 4.01
C LEU A 48 -14.19 -4.88 3.30
N THR A 49 -13.14 -4.62 2.52
CA THR A 49 -13.02 -3.41 1.69
C THR A 49 -14.14 -3.37 0.64
N GLY A 50 -14.41 -4.48 -0.03
CA GLY A 50 -15.51 -4.57 -1.00
C GLY A 50 -16.89 -4.42 -0.35
N ILE A 51 -17.08 -4.98 0.85
CA ILE A 51 -18.30 -4.76 1.63
C ILE A 51 -18.44 -3.27 2.01
N SER A 52 -17.35 -2.63 2.46
CA SER A 52 -17.34 -1.19 2.75
C SER A 52 -17.75 -0.38 1.53
N LEU A 53 -17.21 -0.69 0.34
CA LEU A 53 -17.55 -0.01 -0.91
C LEU A 53 -19.03 -0.14 -1.29
N ILE A 54 -19.63 -1.33 -1.11
CA ILE A 54 -21.07 -1.52 -1.31
C ILE A 54 -21.86 -0.63 -0.35
N LEU A 55 -21.46 -0.60 0.92
CA LEU A 55 -22.11 0.22 1.95
C LEU A 55 -21.98 1.71 1.65
N THR A 56 -20.80 2.20 1.26
CA THR A 56 -20.58 3.61 0.92
C THR A 56 -21.37 4.01 -0.32
N ASN A 57 -21.42 3.14 -1.32
CA ASN A 57 -22.24 3.39 -2.51
C ASN A 57 -23.72 3.54 -2.16
N ALA A 58 -24.26 2.69 -1.28
CA ALA A 58 -25.67 2.70 -0.89
C ALA A 58 -26.04 3.81 0.11
N LYS A 59 -25.08 4.25 0.93
CA LYS A 59 -25.30 5.26 1.99
C LYS A 59 -24.80 6.66 1.62
N ARG A 60 -24.24 6.87 0.43
CA ARG A 60 -23.75 8.19 0.03
C ARG A 60 -24.91 9.20 0.04
N PRO A 61 -24.73 10.38 0.64
CA PRO A 61 -25.78 11.38 0.66
C PRO A 61 -25.93 12.07 -0.69
N ALA A 62 -27.17 12.35 -1.11
CA ALA A 62 -27.47 13.22 -2.25
C ALA A 62 -27.41 14.70 -1.84
N LEU A 63 -26.26 15.12 -1.29
CA LEU A 63 -26.00 16.50 -0.86
C LEU A 63 -25.16 17.24 -1.91
N PRO A 64 -25.12 18.58 -1.87
CA PRO A 64 -24.17 19.36 -2.67
C PRO A 64 -22.73 18.89 -2.43
N LEU A 65 -21.90 19.01 -3.46
CA LEU A 65 -20.50 18.62 -3.41
C LEU A 65 -19.74 19.40 -2.34
N LEU A 66 -18.74 18.77 -1.76
CA LEU A 66 -17.84 19.47 -0.83
C LEU A 66 -17.01 20.50 -1.61
N PRO A 67 -16.73 21.67 -1.02
CA PRO A 67 -15.85 22.63 -1.64
C PRO A 67 -14.43 22.06 -1.71
N ASP A 68 -13.92 21.86 -2.92
CA ASP A 68 -12.56 21.40 -3.17
C ASP A 68 -11.82 22.40 -4.04
N THR A 69 -10.73 22.96 -3.51
CA THR A 69 -9.98 24.04 -4.15
C THR A 69 -9.50 23.69 -5.54
N ILE A 70 -8.92 22.50 -5.73
CA ILE A 70 -8.36 22.10 -7.02
C ILE A 70 -9.50 21.85 -8.01
N GLN A 71 -10.57 21.19 -7.54
CA GLN A 71 -11.72 20.93 -8.41
C GLN A 71 -12.47 22.21 -8.81
N ASN A 72 -12.49 23.23 -7.95
CA ASN A 72 -13.10 24.52 -8.28
C ASN A 72 -12.30 25.32 -9.32
N ILE A 73 -10.99 25.07 -9.44
CA ILE A 73 -10.11 25.79 -10.37
C ILE A 73 -9.98 25.04 -11.71
N ILE A 74 -9.85 23.71 -11.66
CA ILE A 74 -9.54 22.89 -12.83
C ILE A 74 -10.82 22.23 -13.34
N PRO A 75 -11.15 22.34 -14.65
CA PRO A 75 -12.33 21.69 -15.22
C PRO A 75 -12.21 20.16 -15.17
N TYR A 76 -13.36 19.49 -15.13
CA TYR A 76 -13.42 18.03 -15.23
C TYR A 76 -12.84 17.56 -16.58
N MET A 77 -11.98 16.55 -16.54
CA MET A 77 -11.49 15.85 -17.73
C MET A 77 -11.85 14.36 -17.67
N PRO A 78 -12.52 13.80 -18.69
CA PRO A 78 -13.01 12.42 -18.68
C PRO A 78 -11.91 11.39 -19.04
N PHE A 79 -10.83 11.36 -18.25
CA PHE A 79 -9.68 10.47 -18.46
C PHE A 79 -9.60 9.32 -17.45
N GLU A 80 -10.64 9.08 -16.65
CA GLU A 80 -10.66 8.07 -15.58
C GLU A 80 -10.22 6.68 -16.04
N LYS A 81 -10.64 6.26 -17.24
CA LYS A 81 -10.24 4.98 -17.83
C LYS A 81 -8.73 4.88 -18.03
N TYR A 82 -8.10 5.93 -18.54
CA TYR A 82 -6.66 5.95 -18.81
C TYR A 82 -5.84 5.99 -17.52
N VAL A 83 -6.32 6.74 -16.52
CA VAL A 83 -5.73 6.77 -15.18
C VAL A 83 -5.75 5.37 -14.55
N ASN A 84 -6.89 4.67 -14.62
CA ASN A 84 -7.00 3.30 -14.11
C ASN A 84 -6.11 2.31 -14.87
N VAL A 85 -6.00 2.43 -16.20
CA VAL A 85 -5.10 1.61 -17.01
C VAL A 85 -3.64 1.83 -16.61
N LEU A 86 -3.21 3.08 -16.40
CA LEU A 86 -1.86 3.40 -15.92
C LEU A 86 -1.58 2.73 -14.56
N MET A 87 -2.52 2.83 -13.61
CA MET A 87 -2.39 2.18 -12.30
C MET A 87 -2.19 0.66 -12.44
N VAL A 88 -3.04 0.01 -13.24
CA VAL A 88 -2.96 -1.45 -13.47
C VAL A 88 -1.63 -1.84 -14.13
N ILE A 89 -1.11 -1.03 -15.06
CA ILE A 89 0.20 -1.27 -15.68
C ILE A 89 1.32 -1.17 -14.64
N LEU A 90 1.31 -0.14 -13.78
CA LEU A 90 2.32 0.02 -12.74
C LEU A 90 2.29 -1.13 -11.74
N ILE A 91 1.11 -1.49 -11.22
CA ILE A 91 0.93 -2.62 -10.30
C ILE A 91 1.31 -3.95 -10.96
N GLY A 92 0.84 -4.19 -12.19
CA GLY A 92 1.07 -5.43 -12.92
C GLY A 92 2.55 -5.63 -13.25
N SER A 93 3.23 -4.58 -13.73
CA SER A 93 4.67 -4.63 -14.00
C SER A 93 5.49 -4.91 -12.74
N GLU A 94 5.17 -4.26 -11.62
CA GLU A 94 5.85 -4.51 -10.34
C GLU A 94 5.61 -5.94 -9.85
N THR A 95 4.36 -6.42 -9.90
CA THR A 95 4.01 -7.79 -9.51
C THR A 95 4.81 -8.82 -10.32
N ILE A 96 4.96 -8.59 -11.63
CA ILE A 96 5.78 -9.43 -12.51
C ILE A 96 7.25 -9.39 -12.09
N ILE A 97 7.82 -8.21 -11.85
CA ILE A 97 9.22 -8.05 -11.40
C ILE A 97 9.45 -8.83 -10.10
N ILE A 98 8.56 -8.69 -9.11
CA ILE A 98 8.67 -9.43 -7.85
C ILE A 98 8.56 -10.93 -8.07
N ALA A 99 7.65 -11.41 -8.93
CA ALA A 99 7.45 -12.84 -9.15
C ALA A 99 8.72 -13.57 -9.64
N PHE A 100 9.57 -12.88 -10.42
CA PHE A 100 10.84 -13.42 -10.91
C PHE A 100 12.04 -13.20 -9.96
N ASP A 101 11.88 -12.45 -8.86
CA ASP A 101 12.94 -12.24 -7.88
C ASP A 101 13.09 -13.48 -6.95
N PRO A 102 14.33 -13.91 -6.63
CA PRO A 102 14.56 -14.99 -5.67
C PRO A 102 13.97 -14.71 -4.28
N ARG A 103 13.82 -13.45 -3.88
CA ARG A 103 13.30 -12.97 -2.59
C ARG A 103 11.80 -12.67 -2.64
N ARG A 104 11.09 -13.13 -3.67
CA ARG A 104 9.66 -12.82 -3.90
C ARG A 104 8.78 -12.99 -2.68
N CYS A 105 8.91 -14.10 -1.94
CA CYS A 105 8.07 -14.37 -0.78
C CYS A 105 8.31 -13.34 0.33
N PHE A 106 9.56 -12.99 0.58
CA PHE A 106 9.93 -11.94 1.53
C PHE A 106 9.37 -10.57 1.14
N ILE A 107 9.55 -10.18 -0.14
CA ILE A 107 9.07 -8.89 -0.66
C ILE A 107 7.53 -8.83 -0.61
N TYR A 108 6.84 -9.89 -1.06
CA TYR A 108 5.38 -9.97 -0.99
C TYR A 108 4.90 -9.92 0.46
N ARG A 109 5.51 -10.69 1.37
CA ARG A 109 5.10 -10.70 2.78
C ARG A 109 5.11 -9.29 3.39
N ARG A 110 6.16 -8.50 3.17
CA ARG A 110 6.22 -7.11 3.66
C ARG A 110 5.24 -6.20 2.94
N THR A 111 5.17 -6.28 1.62
CA THR A 111 4.30 -5.42 0.80
C THR A 111 2.82 -5.65 1.14
N LEU A 112 2.40 -6.91 1.23
CA LEU A 112 1.04 -7.29 1.57
C LEU A 112 0.70 -6.93 3.03
N ALA A 113 1.67 -6.94 3.95
CA ALA A 113 1.47 -6.49 5.33
C ALA A 113 1.12 -5.00 5.41
N VAL A 114 1.94 -4.14 4.79
CA VAL A 114 1.68 -2.70 4.75
C VAL A 114 0.35 -2.41 4.06
N TYR A 115 0.09 -3.08 2.94
CA TYR A 115 -1.14 -2.88 2.18
C TYR A 115 -2.40 -3.31 2.97
N SER A 116 -2.33 -4.42 3.71
CA SER A 116 -3.42 -4.85 4.62
C SER A 116 -3.68 -3.84 5.74
N ILE A 117 -2.64 -3.26 6.34
CA ILE A 117 -2.78 -2.25 7.39
C ILE A 117 -3.49 -1.01 6.84
N LEU A 118 -3.05 -0.50 5.69
CA LEU A 118 -3.65 0.67 5.03
C LEU A 118 -5.10 0.39 4.61
N SER A 119 -5.38 -0.78 4.04
CA SER A 119 -6.73 -1.18 3.64
C SER A 119 -7.66 -1.30 4.85
N PHE A 120 -7.16 -1.76 5.99
CA PHE A 120 -7.93 -1.79 7.24
C PHE A 120 -8.26 -0.38 7.74
N LEU A 121 -7.29 0.54 7.76
CA LEU A 121 -7.54 1.94 8.12
C LEU A 121 -8.57 2.59 7.18
N ARG A 122 -8.47 2.29 5.88
CA ARG A 122 -9.46 2.73 4.89
C ARG A 122 -10.86 2.21 5.19
N ILE A 123 -11.02 0.95 5.59
CA ILE A 123 -12.33 0.42 5.99
C ILE A 123 -12.92 1.25 7.14
N LEU A 124 -12.12 1.60 8.15
CA LEU A 124 -12.58 2.41 9.27
C LEU A 124 -13.02 3.81 8.85
N THR A 125 -12.26 4.48 7.96
CA THR A 125 -12.60 5.83 7.50
C THR A 125 -13.81 5.84 6.58
N THR A 126 -13.89 4.90 5.62
CA THR A 126 -14.98 4.81 4.64
C THR A 126 -16.31 4.40 5.26
N THR A 127 -16.31 3.55 6.29
CA THR A 127 -17.55 3.13 6.97
C THR A 127 -18.02 4.09 8.05
N SER A 128 -17.14 4.96 8.56
CA SER A 128 -17.51 5.93 9.61
C SER A 128 -18.13 7.20 9.06
N THR A 129 -17.74 7.63 7.84
CA THR A 129 -18.22 8.88 7.24
C THR A 129 -18.57 8.69 5.77
N PHE A 130 -19.81 8.99 5.40
CA PHE A 130 -20.30 8.93 4.02
C PHE A 130 -20.32 10.32 3.40
N LEU A 131 -19.69 10.50 2.24
CA LEU A 131 -19.58 11.79 1.54
C LEU A 131 -20.31 11.78 0.19
N PRO A 132 -20.78 12.94 -0.29
CA PRO A 132 -21.31 13.07 -1.64
C PRO A 132 -20.19 12.90 -2.69
N ASP A 133 -20.54 12.25 -3.79
CA ASP A 133 -19.61 11.88 -4.86
C ASP A 133 -19.45 13.01 -5.89
N PRO A 134 -18.22 13.49 -6.19
CA PRO A 134 -17.99 14.54 -7.17
C PRO A 134 -17.99 14.05 -8.62
N SER A 135 -17.99 12.74 -8.85
CA SER A 135 -17.92 12.15 -10.19
C SER A 135 -19.23 12.37 -10.94
N PRO A 136 -19.18 12.93 -12.17
CA PRO A 136 -20.39 13.07 -13.00
C PRO A 136 -20.95 11.71 -13.44
N ASN A 137 -20.15 10.64 -13.36
CA ASN A 137 -20.57 9.28 -13.69
C ASN A 137 -21.37 8.62 -12.57
N CYS A 138 -21.46 9.25 -11.39
CA CYS A 138 -22.20 8.75 -10.24
C CYS A 138 -23.54 9.49 -10.12
N PRO A 139 -24.68 8.82 -10.40
CA PRO A 139 -25.98 9.48 -10.34
C PRO A 139 -26.33 9.86 -8.89
N ALA A 140 -26.95 11.03 -8.72
CA ALA A 140 -27.40 11.52 -7.41
C ALA A 140 -28.48 10.61 -6.82
N ILE A 141 -29.48 10.26 -7.63
CA ILE A 141 -30.47 9.23 -7.30
C ILE A 141 -29.90 7.88 -7.71
N HIS A 142 -29.76 6.98 -6.76
CA HIS A 142 -29.16 5.67 -6.97
C HIS A 142 -29.85 4.64 -6.08
N ASP A 143 -29.56 3.38 -6.36
CA ASP A 143 -30.05 2.27 -5.56
C ASP A 143 -29.35 2.26 -4.19
N THR A 144 -30.15 2.32 -3.13
CA THR A 144 -29.70 2.28 -1.73
C THR A 144 -29.75 0.88 -1.13
N THR A 145 -30.11 -0.14 -1.93
CA THR A 145 -30.11 -1.52 -1.47
C THR A 145 -28.68 -1.99 -1.21
N VAL A 146 -28.52 -2.75 -0.12
CA VAL A 146 -27.24 -3.34 0.27
C VAL A 146 -27.33 -4.83 -0.01
N GLU A 147 -26.79 -5.24 -1.16
CA GLU A 147 -26.71 -6.64 -1.55
C GLU A 147 -25.28 -7.14 -1.45
N ILE A 148 -24.98 -7.86 -0.36
CA ILE A 148 -23.68 -8.48 -0.16
C ILE A 148 -23.66 -9.83 -0.86
N SER A 149 -23.13 -9.85 -2.09
CA SER A 149 -22.84 -11.06 -2.84
C SER A 149 -21.39 -11.06 -3.29
N VAL A 150 -20.82 -12.25 -3.52
CA VAL A 150 -19.44 -12.36 -4.05
C VAL A 150 -19.29 -11.60 -5.36
N SER A 151 -20.30 -11.66 -6.23
CA SER A 151 -20.33 -10.90 -7.49
C SER A 151 -20.27 -9.39 -7.24
N ASN A 152 -21.09 -8.87 -6.32
CA ASN A 152 -21.12 -7.44 -6.01
C ASN A 152 -19.83 -6.97 -5.32
N ILE A 153 -19.22 -7.81 -4.47
CA ILE A 153 -17.93 -7.53 -3.85
C ILE A 153 -16.84 -7.44 -4.92
N MET A 154 -16.76 -8.42 -5.82
CA MET A 154 -15.78 -8.43 -6.91
C MET A 154 -15.98 -7.25 -7.86
N LYS A 155 -17.23 -6.93 -8.21
CA LYS A 155 -17.56 -5.75 -9.01
C LYS A 155 -17.18 -4.45 -8.31
N SER A 156 -17.37 -4.35 -6.99
CA SER A 156 -16.98 -3.14 -6.25
C SER A 156 -15.46 -2.99 -6.15
N LEU A 157 -14.73 -4.10 -6.01
CA LEU A 157 -13.26 -4.06 -5.93
C LEU A 157 -12.58 -3.80 -7.29
N PHE A 158 -13.14 -4.33 -8.38
CA PHE A 158 -12.46 -4.38 -9.69
C PHE A 158 -13.25 -3.73 -10.84
N GLY A 159 -14.47 -3.24 -10.60
CA GLY A 159 -15.41 -2.75 -11.62
C GLY A 159 -15.11 -1.37 -12.18
N GLY A 160 -13.98 -0.75 -11.83
CA GLY A 160 -13.46 0.46 -12.45
C GLY A 160 -14.18 1.78 -12.12
N LEU A 161 -15.46 1.75 -11.71
CA LEU A 161 -16.19 2.89 -11.16
C LEU A 161 -16.84 2.49 -9.83
N THR A 162 -16.44 3.16 -8.76
CA THR A 162 -16.98 2.99 -7.41
C THR A 162 -17.47 4.33 -6.90
N CYS A 163 -18.78 4.44 -6.72
CA CYS A 163 -19.37 5.66 -6.21
C CYS A 163 -19.42 5.66 -4.67
N GLY A 164 -19.24 6.84 -4.06
CA GLY A 164 -19.18 7.02 -2.60
C GLY A 164 -17.82 6.67 -1.96
N ASP A 165 -16.83 6.29 -2.76
CA ASP A 165 -15.46 6.03 -2.31
C ASP A 165 -14.63 7.32 -2.19
N MET A 166 -14.89 8.10 -1.13
CA MET A 166 -14.44 9.51 -1.08
C MET A 166 -13.52 9.85 0.10
N ILE A 167 -13.11 8.85 0.90
CA ILE A 167 -12.16 9.03 2.01
C ILE A 167 -11.19 7.87 2.05
N PHE A 168 -9.90 8.19 2.02
CA PHE A 168 -8.78 7.28 1.91
C PHE A 168 -8.78 6.47 0.58
N SER A 169 -8.26 7.10 -0.48
CA SER A 169 -8.22 6.63 -1.86
C SER A 169 -7.33 5.40 -2.01
N GLY A 170 -7.97 4.28 -2.36
CA GLY A 170 -7.28 3.03 -2.71
C GLY A 170 -6.52 3.11 -4.04
N HIS A 171 -6.99 3.94 -4.98
CA HIS A 171 -6.29 4.19 -6.25
C HIS A 171 -4.94 4.85 -6.01
N THR A 172 -4.91 5.86 -5.13
CA THR A 172 -3.66 6.54 -4.73
C THR A 172 -2.69 5.56 -4.06
N MET A 173 -3.17 4.66 -3.19
CA MET A 173 -2.33 3.58 -2.67
C MET A 173 -1.74 2.73 -3.81
N GLY A 174 -2.60 2.27 -4.73
CA GLY A 174 -2.21 1.47 -5.90
C GLY A 174 -1.17 2.14 -6.79
N PHE A 175 -1.19 3.47 -6.91
CA PHE A 175 -0.18 4.24 -7.64
C PHE A 175 1.17 4.31 -6.92
N LEU A 176 1.17 4.45 -5.60
CA LEU A 176 2.40 4.66 -4.83
C LEU A 176 3.16 3.36 -4.56
N PHE A 177 2.44 2.27 -4.29
CA PHE A 177 3.05 0.98 -3.93
C PHE A 177 4.12 0.49 -4.92
N PRO A 178 3.86 0.46 -6.24
CA PRO A 178 4.86 0.04 -7.22
C PRO A 178 6.16 0.82 -7.11
N GLY A 179 6.09 2.15 -6.98
CA GLY A 179 7.26 2.98 -6.84
C GLY A 179 8.01 2.78 -5.52
N LEU A 180 7.29 2.60 -4.41
CA LEU A 180 7.87 2.34 -3.10
C LEU A 180 8.60 0.99 -3.03
N VAL A 181 7.98 -0.06 -3.55
CA VAL A 181 8.55 -1.41 -3.60
C VAL A 181 9.79 -1.41 -4.50
N GLN A 182 9.68 -0.87 -5.72
CA GLN A 182 10.78 -0.79 -6.67
C GLN A 182 11.96 0.02 -6.13
N HIS A 183 11.69 1.14 -5.45
CA HIS A 183 12.72 1.98 -4.83
C HIS A 183 13.45 1.26 -3.71
N HIS A 184 12.73 0.50 -2.88
CA HIS A 184 13.28 -0.12 -1.68
C HIS A 184 13.99 -1.44 -1.96
N PHE A 185 13.41 -2.35 -2.77
CA PHE A 185 13.92 -3.72 -2.92
C PHE A 185 14.74 -3.97 -4.20
N PHE A 186 14.56 -3.14 -5.22
CA PHE A 186 15.11 -3.38 -6.55
C PHE A 186 16.05 -2.26 -6.99
N ASN A 187 15.56 -1.31 -7.81
CA ASN A 187 16.34 -0.26 -8.42
C ASN A 187 15.80 1.11 -8.03
N LYS A 188 16.58 1.85 -7.24
CA LYS A 188 16.24 3.20 -6.77
C LYS A 188 15.84 4.16 -7.88
N LYS A 189 16.54 4.15 -9.03
CA LYS A 189 16.24 5.04 -10.16
C LYS A 189 14.90 4.69 -10.80
N LEU A 190 14.64 3.39 -11.02
CA LEU A 190 13.35 2.95 -11.57
C LEU A 190 12.21 3.23 -10.57
N GLY A 191 12.46 3.05 -9.28
CA GLY A 191 11.50 3.39 -8.23
C GLY A 191 11.13 4.87 -8.22
N ILE A 192 12.10 5.77 -8.40
CA ILE A 192 11.81 7.21 -8.55
C ILE A 192 10.92 7.48 -9.78
N ILE A 193 11.19 6.83 -10.92
CA ILE A 193 10.34 6.97 -12.12
C ILE A 193 8.91 6.49 -11.83
N TYR A 194 8.76 5.33 -11.20
CA TYR A 194 7.45 4.79 -10.83
C TYR A 194 6.72 5.70 -9.83
N LEU A 195 7.44 6.29 -8.86
CA LEU A 195 6.86 7.25 -7.93
C LEU A 195 6.39 8.52 -8.64
N ILE A 196 7.18 9.06 -9.58
CA ILE A 196 6.78 10.23 -10.39
C ILE A 196 5.50 9.92 -11.15
N LEU A 197 5.45 8.78 -11.85
CA LEU A 197 4.23 8.33 -12.56
C LEU A 197 3.06 8.11 -11.59
N GLY A 198 3.33 7.56 -10.40
CA GLY A 198 2.34 7.34 -9.35
C GLY A 198 1.74 8.64 -8.82
N TYR A 199 2.55 9.66 -8.57
CA TYR A 199 2.07 10.99 -8.17
C TYR A 199 1.26 11.64 -9.29
N ILE A 200 1.74 11.60 -10.53
CA ILE A 200 0.98 12.12 -11.69
C ILE A 200 -0.38 11.42 -11.79
N GLY A 201 -0.41 10.09 -11.68
CA GLY A 201 -1.65 9.31 -11.67
C GLY A 201 -2.59 9.68 -10.54
N SER A 202 -2.05 9.84 -9.33
CA SER A 202 -2.81 10.18 -8.12
C SER A 202 -3.43 11.57 -8.19
N PHE A 203 -2.69 12.58 -8.65
CA PHE A 203 -3.25 13.93 -8.87
C PHE A 203 -4.24 13.96 -10.05
N SER A 204 -4.08 13.09 -11.04
CA SER A 204 -5.03 12.98 -12.15
C SER A 204 -6.42 12.52 -11.67
N LEU A 205 -6.52 11.75 -10.57
CA LEU A 205 -7.81 11.35 -9.97
C LEU A 205 -8.66 12.55 -9.55
N ILE A 206 -8.02 13.66 -9.16
CA ILE A 206 -8.72 14.90 -8.76
C ILE A 206 -9.32 15.59 -9.99
N ILE A 207 -8.58 15.59 -11.10
CA ILE A 207 -8.99 16.20 -12.38
C ILE A 207 -10.15 15.41 -12.99
N THR A 208 -10.12 14.08 -12.89
CA THR A 208 -11.20 13.20 -13.35
C THR A 208 -12.38 13.11 -12.39
N ARG A 209 -12.38 13.91 -11.30
CA ARG A 209 -13.42 13.89 -10.24
C ARG A 209 -13.64 12.51 -9.64
N PHE A 210 -12.62 11.66 -9.66
CA PHE A 210 -12.68 10.32 -9.10
C PHE A 210 -12.51 10.33 -7.58
N HIS A 211 -11.71 11.28 -7.07
CA HIS A 211 -11.52 11.53 -5.65
C HIS A 211 -11.41 13.03 -5.37
N TYR A 212 -11.72 13.44 -4.13
CA TYR A 212 -11.39 14.76 -3.62
C TYR A 212 -9.88 14.91 -3.39
N THR A 213 -9.39 16.14 -3.37
CA THR A 213 -7.98 16.48 -3.09
C THR A 213 -7.55 15.97 -1.73
N VAL A 214 -8.38 16.18 -0.69
CA VAL A 214 -8.06 15.73 0.68
C VAL A 214 -7.87 14.22 0.76
N ASP A 215 -8.63 13.49 -0.06
CA ASP A 215 -8.59 12.05 -0.12
C ASP A 215 -7.25 11.54 -0.67
N VAL A 216 -6.83 12.11 -1.81
CA VAL A 216 -5.52 11.81 -2.43
C VAL A 216 -4.36 12.19 -1.49
N LEU A 217 -4.41 13.35 -0.85
CA LEU A 217 -3.36 13.79 0.08
C LEU A 217 -3.26 12.89 1.31
N LEU A 218 -4.40 12.51 1.90
CA LEU A 218 -4.45 11.59 3.03
C LEU A 218 -3.82 10.25 2.67
N SER A 219 -4.17 9.70 1.51
CA SER A 219 -3.57 8.46 1.01
C SER A 219 -2.07 8.57 0.78
N ILE A 220 -1.58 9.67 0.21
CA ILE A 220 -0.13 9.90 0.05
C ILE A 220 0.56 9.84 1.40
N ILE A 221 0.10 10.64 2.35
CA ILE A 221 0.73 10.78 3.68
C ILE A 221 0.72 9.43 4.42
N LEU A 222 -0.44 8.77 4.52
CA LEU A 222 -0.55 7.51 5.26
C LEU A 222 0.23 6.39 4.57
N THR A 223 0.14 6.26 3.25
CA THR A 223 0.85 5.21 2.52
C THR A 223 2.35 5.33 2.69
N THR A 224 2.93 6.53 2.51
CA THR A 224 4.36 6.73 2.69
C THR A 224 4.77 6.55 4.14
N THR A 225 4.01 7.09 5.09
CA THR A 225 4.34 7.02 6.52
C THR A 225 4.33 5.59 7.03
N ILE A 226 3.28 4.82 6.72
CA ILE A 226 3.18 3.42 7.17
C ILE A 226 4.22 2.57 6.45
N TRP A 227 4.46 2.80 5.15
CA TRP A 227 5.53 2.10 4.43
C TRP A 227 6.88 2.29 5.09
N PHE A 228 7.36 3.53 5.24
CA PHE A 228 8.67 3.78 5.82
C PHE A 228 8.75 3.33 7.28
N THR A 229 7.71 3.55 8.08
CA THR A 229 7.68 3.08 9.48
C THR A 229 7.79 1.56 9.56
N TYR A 230 7.03 0.85 8.73
CA TYR A 230 7.07 -0.62 8.71
C TYR A 230 8.44 -1.13 8.29
N GLN A 231 9.04 -0.59 7.22
CA GLN A 231 10.37 -0.99 6.79
C GLN A 231 11.43 -0.70 7.86
N MET A 232 11.39 0.48 8.49
CA MET A 232 12.31 0.83 9.57
C MET A 232 12.22 -0.11 10.76
N LEU A 233 11.00 -0.49 11.17
CA LEU A 233 10.83 -1.48 12.24
C LEU A 233 11.40 -2.84 11.83
N CYS A 234 11.15 -3.28 10.60
CA CYS A 234 11.65 -4.57 10.11
C CYS A 234 13.19 -4.63 10.05
N GLU A 235 13.84 -3.51 9.70
CA GLU A 235 15.30 -3.41 9.51
C GLU A 235 16.06 -3.11 10.81
N HIS A 236 15.38 -2.60 11.84
CA HIS A 236 16.00 -2.24 13.12
C HIS A 236 15.27 -2.90 14.31
N PRO A 237 15.53 -4.19 14.58
CA PRO A 237 14.89 -4.93 15.69
C PRO A 237 15.10 -4.29 17.07
N CYS A 238 16.16 -3.50 17.25
CA CYS A 238 16.41 -2.75 18.48
C CYS A 238 15.30 -1.73 18.79
N LEU A 239 14.75 -1.05 17.77
CA LEU A 239 13.65 -0.10 17.93
C LEU A 239 12.35 -0.82 18.33
N ALA A 240 12.20 -2.07 17.92
CA ALA A 240 11.01 -2.83 18.19
C ALA A 240 10.86 -3.29 19.64
N LYS A 241 11.95 -3.33 20.41
CA LYS A 241 11.89 -3.65 21.86
C LYS A 241 11.05 -2.64 22.65
N SER A 242 10.88 -1.43 22.11
CA SER A 242 10.02 -0.39 22.68
C SER A 242 8.55 -0.49 22.23
N LEU A 243 8.19 -1.43 21.35
CA LEU A 243 6.82 -1.61 20.90
C LEU A 243 5.97 -2.35 21.95
N PRO A 244 4.64 -2.12 21.95
CA PRO A 244 3.70 -2.96 22.69
C PRO A 244 3.90 -4.45 22.40
N THR A 245 3.70 -5.30 23.41
CA THR A 245 3.97 -6.74 23.36
C THR A 245 3.33 -7.46 22.16
N CYS A 246 2.11 -7.06 21.76
CA CYS A 246 1.43 -7.65 20.60
C CYS A 246 2.16 -7.36 19.28
N LEU A 247 2.60 -6.11 19.07
CA LEU A 247 3.33 -5.71 17.88
C LEU A 247 4.73 -6.32 17.86
N TYR A 248 5.42 -6.32 19.01
CA TYR A 248 6.71 -7.01 19.13
C TYR A 248 6.59 -8.49 18.75
N ARG A 249 5.59 -9.20 19.26
CA ARG A 249 5.34 -10.62 18.90
C ARG A 249 5.04 -10.81 17.42
N TYR A 250 4.26 -9.90 16.82
CA TYR A 250 3.98 -9.93 15.38
C TYR A 250 5.27 -9.80 14.57
N PHE A 251 6.08 -8.77 14.81
CA PHE A 251 7.32 -8.58 14.05
C PHE A 251 8.34 -9.68 14.33
N ASN A 252 8.42 -10.15 15.58
CA ASN A 252 9.27 -11.29 15.91
C ASN A 252 8.87 -12.53 15.10
N PHE A 253 7.58 -12.88 15.07
CA PHE A 253 7.12 -14.04 14.31
C PHE A 253 7.24 -13.83 12.79
N MET A 254 6.79 -12.70 12.27
CA MET A 254 6.73 -12.48 10.82
C MET A 254 8.13 -12.23 10.24
N GLU A 255 8.93 -11.36 10.87
CA GLU A 255 10.19 -10.85 10.31
C GLU A 255 11.45 -11.50 10.90
N TRP A 256 11.55 -11.69 12.21
CA TRP A 256 12.85 -11.98 12.85
C TRP A 256 13.06 -13.41 13.32
N SER A 257 12.02 -14.22 13.47
CA SER A 257 12.15 -15.57 14.07
C SER A 257 13.10 -16.48 13.30
N GLU A 258 13.31 -16.20 12.01
CA GLU A 258 14.22 -16.95 11.13
C GLU A 258 15.63 -16.35 11.09
N MET A 259 15.82 -15.12 11.59
CA MET A 259 17.14 -14.47 11.66
C MET A 259 17.98 -15.00 12.82
N ASP A 260 17.32 -15.45 13.89
CA ASP A 260 17.92 -15.91 15.16
C ASP A 260 18.34 -17.39 15.13
N GLU A 261 17.79 -18.22 14.24
CA GLU A 261 18.12 -19.65 14.15
C GLU A 261 19.55 -19.91 13.64
N ASP A 262 20.14 -18.97 12.89
CA ASP A 262 21.49 -19.10 12.32
C ASP A 262 22.62 -18.50 13.19
N LEU A 263 22.31 -18.13 14.45
CA LEU A 263 23.30 -17.65 15.44
C LEU A 263 23.67 -18.72 16.48
N ASN A 264 23.12 -19.94 16.36
CA ASN A 264 23.45 -21.12 17.15
C ASN A 264 24.02 -22.22 16.25
#